data_AF-Q0FIX7-F1
#
_entry.id   AF-Q0FIX7-F1
#
_cell.length_a   1.000
_cell.length_b   1.000
_cell.length_c   1.000
_cell.angle_alpha   90.00
_cell.angle_beta   90.00
_cell.angle_gamma   90.00
#
_symmetry.space_group_name_H-M   'P 1'
#
loop_
_entity.id
_entity.type
_entity.pdbx_description
1 polymer ?
#
loop_
_entity_poly.entity_id
_entity_poly.type
_entity_poly.pdbx_seq_one_letter_code
_entity_poly.pdbx_strand_id
1 'polypeptide(L)'
;MEAQMNDTFENAVTPEIWCERLRSQGAEVSARVLRAKARSCGHYYALGRVMLLSAEHVEAILSVEGAQVRRGGQAIRTWSRGK
;
A
#
# COMPACT_ATOMS: atom_id res chain seq x y z
N MET A 1 -14.62 27.65 -1.31
CA MET A 1 -14.56 26.17 -1.25
C MET A 1 -13.14 25.77 -1.66
N GLU A 2 -12.16 25.82 -0.75
CA GLU A 2 -10.74 25.58 -1.09
C GLU A 2 -10.03 24.65 -0.08
N ALA A 3 -10.75 24.06 0.89
CA ALA A 3 -10.14 23.21 1.92
C ALA A 3 -9.95 21.75 1.50
N GLN A 4 -10.60 21.27 0.44
CA GLN A 4 -10.71 19.83 0.19
C GLN A 4 -9.49 19.18 -0.48
N MET A 5 -8.58 19.95 -1.08
CA MET A 5 -7.37 19.40 -1.72
C MET A 5 -6.17 19.26 -0.76
N ASN A 6 -6.15 19.98 0.36
CA ASN A 6 -5.00 20.01 1.27
C ASN A 6 -5.00 18.81 2.25
N ASP A 7 -6.16 18.39 2.74
CA ASP A 7 -6.31 17.28 3.69
C ASP A 7 -5.79 15.92 3.17
N THR A 8 -5.86 15.70 1.86
CA THR A 8 -5.52 14.40 1.24
C THR A 8 -4.03 14.07 1.32
N PHE A 9 -3.18 15.10 1.41
CA PHE A 9 -1.74 14.94 1.55
C PHE A 9 -1.30 14.89 3.02
N GLU A 10 -1.97 15.63 3.91
CA GLU A 10 -1.57 15.75 5.33
C GLU A 10 -1.57 14.42 6.08
N ASN A 11 -2.42 13.48 5.67
CA ASN A 11 -2.52 12.16 6.28
C ASN A 11 -1.71 11.07 5.54
N ALA A 12 -1.03 11.41 4.45
CA ALA A 12 -0.23 10.47 3.69
C ALA A 12 1.15 10.26 4.34
N VAL A 13 1.51 9.00 4.57
CA VAL A 13 2.78 8.63 5.22
C VAL A 13 3.57 7.65 4.38
N THR A 14 4.85 7.47 4.70
CA THR A 14 5.71 6.56 3.95
C THR A 14 5.28 5.10 4.10
N PRO A 15 5.64 4.24 3.14
CA PRO A 15 5.40 2.80 3.21
C PRO A 15 5.88 2.14 4.51
N GLU A 16 6.98 2.63 5.08
CA GLU A 16 7.57 2.16 6.33
C GLU A 16 6.62 2.38 7.52
N ILE A 17 6.06 3.59 7.63
CA ILE A 17 5.09 3.93 8.68
C ILE A 17 3.82 3.11 8.51
N TRP A 18 3.39 2.87 7.27
CA TRP A 18 2.27 1.97 7.01
C TRP A 18 2.54 0.53 7.43
N CYS A 19 3.74 0.01 7.20
CA CYS A 19 4.12 -1.32 7.67
C CYS A 19 4.07 -1.43 9.19
N GLU A 20 4.50 -0.40 9.91
CA GLU A 20 4.40 -0.35 11.38
C GLU A 20 2.94 -0.34 11.83
N ARG A 21 2.10 0.51 11.22
CA ARG A 21 0.66 0.60 11.53
C ARG A 21 -0.07 -0.72 11.27
N LEU A 22 0.18 -1.34 10.12
CA LEU A 22 -0.41 -2.63 9.74
C LEU A 22 0.05 -3.75 10.65
N ARG A 23 1.33 -3.77 11.04
CA ARG A 23 1.86 -4.75 12.01
C ARG A 23 1.15 -4.65 13.36
N SER A 24 0.91 -3.44 13.85
CA SER A 24 0.14 -3.22 15.09
C SER A 24 -1.31 -3.72 15.00
N GLN A 25 -1.85 -3.87 13.79
CA GLN A 25 -3.17 -4.45 13.53
C GLN A 25 -3.12 -5.95 13.20
N GLY A 26 -1.94 -6.58 13.28
CA GLY A 26 -1.73 -8.01 13.00
C GLY A 26 -1.48 -8.37 11.54
N ALA A 27 -1.34 -7.38 10.64
CA ALA A 27 -1.02 -7.59 9.24
C ALA A 27 0.48 -7.44 8.96
N GLU A 28 1.14 -8.53 8.54
CA GLU A 28 2.55 -8.47 8.12
C GLU A 28 2.68 -8.14 6.63
N VAL A 29 3.07 -6.88 6.36
CA VAL A 29 3.44 -6.43 5.01
C VAL A 29 4.81 -5.76 5.07
N SER A 30 5.68 -6.09 4.11
CA SER A 30 6.98 -5.40 3.99
C SER A 30 6.87 -4.14 3.13
N ALA A 31 7.64 -3.11 3.48
CA ALA A 31 7.64 -1.85 2.73
C ALA A 31 8.09 -2.04 1.28
N ARG A 32 8.92 -3.06 1.00
CA ARG A 32 9.31 -3.44 -0.37
C ARG A 32 8.09 -3.88 -1.18
N VAL A 33 7.27 -4.77 -0.61
CA VAL A 33 6.05 -5.26 -1.26
C VAL A 33 5.06 -4.13 -1.44
N LEU A 34 4.86 -3.29 -0.41
CA LEU A 34 3.94 -2.16 -0.47
C LEU A 34 4.33 -1.17 -1.57
N ARG A 35 5.64 -0.82 -1.68
CA ARG A 35 6.15 0.03 -2.77
C ARG A 35 5.98 -0.59 -4.15
N ALA A 36 6.27 -1.88 -4.29
CA ALA A 36 6.12 -2.57 -5.57
C ALA A 36 4.67 -2.55 -6.05
N LYS A 37 3.73 -2.82 -5.13
CA LYS A 37 2.29 -2.81 -5.40
C LYS A 37 1.79 -1.42 -5.72
N ALA A 38 2.12 -0.43 -4.89
CA ALA A 38 1.79 0.97 -5.14
C ALA A 38 2.19 1.43 -6.54
N ARG A 39 3.40 1.05 -7.01
CA ARG A 39 3.83 1.34 -8.38
C ARG A 39 3.05 0.57 -9.44
N SER A 40 2.72 -0.70 -9.17
CA SER A 40 1.98 -1.55 -10.11
C SER A 40 0.54 -1.08 -10.32
N CYS A 41 -0.11 -0.54 -9.29
CA CYS A 41 -1.48 -0.03 -9.39
C CYS A 41 -1.55 1.49 -9.61
N GLY A 42 -0.43 2.20 -9.50
CA GLY A 42 -0.39 3.66 -9.66
C GLY A 42 -0.95 4.44 -8.47
N HIS A 43 -1.23 3.79 -7.33
CA HIS A 43 -1.80 4.44 -6.15
C HIS A 43 -0.69 4.86 -5.18
N TYR A 44 -0.17 6.07 -5.38
CA TYR A 44 0.77 6.71 -4.47
C TYR A 44 0.95 8.20 -4.79
N TYR A 45 1.44 8.95 -3.80
CA TYR A 45 2.00 10.28 -4.04
C TYR A 45 3.52 10.20 -4.18
N ALA A 46 4.05 10.85 -5.21
CA ALA A 46 5.48 11.04 -5.41
C ALA A 46 5.88 12.44 -4.94
N LEU A 47 6.76 12.50 -3.93
CA LEU A 47 7.38 13.75 -3.48
C LEU A 47 8.89 13.64 -3.72
N GLY A 48 9.33 14.03 -4.92
CA GLY A 48 10.71 13.83 -5.37
C GLY A 48 11.07 12.35 -5.39
N ARG A 49 11.98 11.93 -4.50
CA ARG A 49 12.38 10.51 -4.33
C ARG A 49 11.55 9.76 -3.29
N VAL A 50 10.71 10.46 -2.55
CA VAL A 50 9.88 9.91 -1.48
C VAL A 50 8.53 9.46 -2.04
N MET A 51 8.06 8.31 -1.58
CA MET A 51 6.71 7.82 -1.84
C MET A 51 5.88 7.98 -0.57
N LEU A 52 4.68 8.52 -0.71
CA LEU A 52 3.69 8.62 0.36
C LEU A 52 2.41 7.90 -0.05
N LEU A 53 1.74 7.31 0.93
CA LEU A 53 0.50 6.57 0.77
C LEU A 53 -0.52 7.14 1.74
N SER A 54 -1.69 7.51 1.23
CA SER A 54 -2.87 7.78 2.05
C SER A 54 -3.54 6.46 2.45
N ALA A 55 -4.52 6.54 3.34
CA ALA A 55 -5.34 5.39 3.70
C ALA A 55 -6.05 4.80 2.46
N GLU A 56 -6.60 5.65 1.60
CA GLU A 56 -7.24 5.26 0.33
C GLU A 56 -6.29 4.52 -0.61
N HIS A 57 -5.03 4.97 -0.72
CA HIS A 57 -4.03 4.26 -1.52
C HIS A 57 -3.76 2.86 -0.96
N VAL A 58 -3.63 2.72 0.36
CA VAL A 58 -3.40 1.43 1.01
C VAL A 58 -4.61 0.52 0.84
N GLU A 59 -5.82 1.05 1.00
CA GLU A 59 -7.05 0.31 0.76
C GLU A 59 -7.14 -0.16 -0.69
N ALA A 60 -6.84 0.69 -1.68
CA ALA A 60 -6.83 0.29 -3.08
C ALA A 60 -5.76 -0.77 -3.37
N ILE A 61 -4.55 -0.61 -2.84
CA ILE A 61 -3.45 -1.58 -2.97
C ILE A 61 -3.82 -2.94 -2.40
N LEU A 62 -4.44 -2.96 -1.22
CA LEU A 62 -4.80 -4.20 -0.52
C LEU A 62 -6.12 -4.79 -1.02
N SER A 63 -7.06 -3.98 -1.52
CA SER A 63 -8.35 -4.45 -2.06
C SER A 63 -8.20 -5.23 -3.34
N VAL A 64 -7.21 -4.89 -4.18
CA VAL A 64 -6.82 -5.71 -5.34
C VAL A 64 -6.45 -7.14 -4.91
N GLU A 65 -5.96 -7.32 -3.67
CA GLU A 65 -5.68 -8.62 -3.06
C GLU A 65 -6.71 -9.06 -2.01
N GLY A 66 -7.71 -8.25 -1.67
CA GLY A 66 -8.78 -8.61 -0.73
C GLY A 66 -9.60 -9.80 -1.23
N ALA A 67 -9.64 -9.99 -2.55
CA ALA A 67 -10.14 -11.21 -3.20
C ALA A 67 -9.24 -12.45 -2.96
N GLN A 68 -8.07 -12.29 -2.37
CA GLN A 68 -7.06 -13.31 -2.09
C GLN A 68 -6.83 -13.49 -0.57
N VAL A 69 -7.74 -13.04 0.30
CA VAL A 69 -7.70 -13.36 1.74
C VAL A 69 -7.93 -14.86 1.92
N ARG A 70 -6.85 -15.61 1.79
CA ARG A 70 -6.76 -17.02 2.14
C ARG A 70 -6.73 -17.10 3.66
N ARG A 71 -7.84 -17.55 4.26
CA ARG A 71 -7.83 -18.08 5.63
C ARG A 71 -6.78 -19.18 5.70
N GLY A 72 -5.71 -18.92 6.44
CA GLY A 72 -4.80 -19.95 6.97
C GLY A 72 -3.87 -20.60 5.94
N GLY A 73 -2.57 -20.60 6.26
CA GLY A 73 -1.62 -21.59 5.79
C GLY A 73 -1.17 -21.45 4.34
N GLN A 74 0.07 -20.97 4.18
CA GLN A 74 0.99 -21.35 3.10
C GLN A 74 0.50 -21.14 1.66
N ALA A 75 0.93 -20.03 1.04
CA ALA A 75 0.94 -19.92 -0.42
C ALA A 75 2.37 -19.67 -0.89
N ILE A 76 2.92 -20.71 -1.51
CA ILE A 76 4.17 -20.73 -2.23
C ILE A 76 4.13 -19.67 -3.34
N ARG A 77 5.26 -18.98 -3.47
CA ARG A 77 5.54 -17.95 -4.46
C ARG A 77 5.34 -18.52 -5.87
N THR A 78 4.51 -17.88 -6.68
CA THR A 78 4.78 -17.76 -8.12
C THR A 78 4.41 -16.35 -8.54
N TRP A 79 5.39 -15.56 -8.96
CA TRP A 79 5.17 -14.32 -9.69
C TRP A 79 5.78 -14.56 -11.07
N SER A 80 4.91 -14.83 -12.03
CA SER A 80 5.28 -14.95 -13.44
C SER A 80 5.55 -13.56 -13.98
N ARG A 81 6.79 -13.32 -14.42
CA ARG A 81 7.12 -12.23 -15.35
C ARG A 81 6.38 -12.47 -16.68
N GLY A 82 5.66 -11.48 -17.14
CA GLY A 82 5.27 -11.31 -18.54
C GLY A 82 4.97 -9.81 -18.75
N LYS A 83 5.43 -9.13 -19.79
CA LYS A 83 6.14 -9.53 -21.01
C LYS A 83 7.00 -8.35 -21.46
#